data_AF-X1MJV9-F1
#
_entry.id   AF-X1MJV9-F1
#
_cell.length_a   1.000
_cell.length_b   1.000
_cell.length_c   1.000
_cell.angle_alpha   90.00
_cell.angle_beta   90.00
_cell.angle_gamma   90.00
#
_symmetry.space_group_name_H-M   'P 1'
#
loop_
_entity.id
_entity.type
_entity.pdbx_description
1 polymer ?
#
loop_
_entity_poly.entity_id
_entity_poly.type
_entity_poly.pdbx_seq_one_letter_code
_entity_poly.pdbx_strand_id
1 'polypeptide(L)'
;MEVEALKKYEGQWVSVVVRGVPRNAGGYLYLVGKDFIGIKNVSEKIHEIVISAEDIVSVLIKKQEGENKNDRSNMLQNKSLTVS
;
A
#
# COMPACT_ATOMS: atom_id res chain seq x y z
N MET A 1 -1.73 15.08 -6.97
CA MET A 1 -1.54 14.22 -5.78
C MET A 1 -0.36 14.78 -5.01
N GLU A 2 -0.41 14.83 -3.67
CA GLU A 2 0.75 15.22 -2.87
C GLU A 2 1.63 13.99 -2.61
N VAL A 3 2.58 13.74 -3.51
CA VAL A 3 3.44 12.54 -3.47
C VAL A 3 4.44 12.56 -2.32
N GLU A 4 4.83 13.73 -1.79
CA GLU A 4 5.73 13.83 -0.63
C GLU A 4 5.16 13.13 0.62
N ALA A 5 3.83 13.05 0.76
CA ALA A 5 3.18 12.32 1.84
C ALA A 5 3.46 10.80 1.81
N LEU A 6 3.94 10.27 0.67
CA LEU A 6 4.33 8.88 0.52
C LEU A 6 5.66 8.54 1.18
N LYS A 7 6.46 9.55 1.54
CA LYS A 7 7.80 9.35 2.13
C LYS A 7 7.78 8.51 3.41
N LYS A 8 6.71 8.62 4.20
CA LYS A 8 6.52 7.80 5.42
C LYS A 8 6.30 6.30 5.14
N TYR A 9 6.07 5.93 3.88
CA TYR A 9 5.89 4.55 3.43
C TYR A 9 7.10 4.00 2.66
N GLU A 10 8.23 4.72 2.62
CA GLU A 10 9.49 4.17 2.09
C GLU A 10 9.85 2.86 2.82
N GLY A 11 10.36 1.88 2.06
CA GLY A 11 10.59 0.52 2.51
C GLY A 11 9.36 -0.39 2.52
N GLN A 12 8.15 0.13 2.28
CA GLN A 12 6.93 -0.68 2.20
C GLN A 12 6.62 -1.11 0.77
N TRP A 13 5.95 -2.27 0.65
CA TRP A 13 5.43 -2.73 -0.62
C TRP A 13 4.23 -1.89 -1.06
N VAL A 14 4.31 -1.33 -2.26
CA VAL A 14 3.25 -0.55 -2.88
C VAL A 14 2.85 -1.15 -4.23
N SER A 15 1.59 -0.93 -4.61
CA SER A 15 1.10 -1.17 -5.96
C SER A 15 0.57 0.13 -6.53
N VAL A 16 1.15 0.58 -7.64
CA VAL A 16 0.87 1.88 -8.25
C VAL A 16 0.08 1.67 -9.54
N VAL A 17 -1.05 2.35 -9.64
CA VAL A 17 -1.84 2.42 -10.88
C VAL A 17 -1.33 3.61 -11.69
N VAL A 18 -0.82 3.34 -12.89
CA VAL A 18 -0.20 4.34 -13.77
C VAL A 18 -1.08 4.55 -15.00
N ARG A 19 -1.31 5.82 -15.37
CA ARG A 19 -2.10 6.18 -16.55
C ARG A 19 -1.50 5.57 -17.81
N GLY A 20 -2.33 4.95 -18.63
CA GLY A 20 -1.90 4.36 -19.91
C GLY A 20 -1.11 3.04 -19.78
N VAL A 21 -0.86 2.55 -18.56
CA VAL A 21 -0.18 1.26 -18.34
C VAL A 21 -1.23 0.21 -17.93
N PRO A 22 -1.35 -0.92 -18.65
CA PRO A 22 -2.42 -1.90 -18.42
C PRO A 22 -2.25 -2.74 -17.14
N ARG A 23 -1.07 -2.73 -16.52
CA ARG A 23 -0.78 -3.46 -15.29
C ARG A 23 -0.20 -2.52 -14.24
N ASN A 24 -0.58 -2.74 -12.98
CA ASN A 24 -0.03 -1.98 -11.87
C ASN A 24 1.47 -2.25 -11.72
N ALA A 25 2.22 -1.22 -11.38
CA ALA A 25 3.62 -1.31 -11.04
C ALA A 25 3.74 -1.64 -9.54
N GLY A 26 4.18 -2.85 -9.20
CA GLY A 26 4.31 -3.31 -7.83
C GLY A 26 5.77 -3.45 -7.40
N GLY A 27 6.11 -2.98 -6.19
CA GLY A 27 7.47 -3.07 -5.67
C GLY A 27 7.62 -2.38 -4.32
N TYR A 28 8.83 -2.37 -3.78
CA TYR A 28 9.16 -1.61 -2.58
C TYR A 28 9.38 -0.15 -2.93
N LEU A 29 8.64 0.75 -2.29
CA LEU A 29 8.87 2.19 -2.41
C LEU A 29 10.24 2.51 -1.83
N TYR A 30 11.19 2.96 -2.64
CA TYR A 30 12.57 3.21 -2.18
C TYR A 30 13.01 4.67 -2.31
N LEU A 31 12.24 5.49 -3.03
CA LEU A 31 12.55 6.89 -3.25
C LEU A 31 11.26 7.68 -3.45
N VAL A 32 11.10 8.78 -2.72
CA VAL A 32 10.04 9.77 -2.94
C VAL A 32 10.68 11.13 -3.24
N GLY A 33 10.51 11.58 -4.48
CA GLY A 33 10.89 12.91 -4.91
C GLY A 33 9.73 13.90 -4.84
N LYS A 34 9.98 15.14 -5.24
CA LYS A 34 8.96 16.20 -5.29
C LYS A 34 7.82 15.85 -6.24
N ASP A 35 8.16 15.34 -7.43
CA ASP A 35 7.22 15.11 -8.53
C ASP A 35 7.30 13.66 -9.07
N PHE A 36 7.89 12.73 -8.33
CA PHE A 36 8.03 11.33 -8.75
C PHE A 36 8.19 10.38 -7.56
N ILE A 37 8.01 9.08 -7.84
CA ILE A 37 8.37 8.00 -6.92
C ILE A 37 9.24 6.95 -7.62
N GLY A 38 10.10 6.29 -6.85
CA GLY A 38 10.87 5.13 -7.27
C GLY A 38 10.37 3.87 -6.55
N ILE A 39 10.10 2.82 -7.30
CA ILE A 39 9.83 1.48 -6.76
C ILE A 39 10.93 0.50 -7.20
N LYS A 40 11.37 -0.34 -6.26
CA LYS A 40 12.40 -1.35 -6.47
C LYS A 40 11.76 -2.73 -6.45
N ASN A 41 12.26 -3.61 -7.31
CA ASN A 41 11.95 -5.04 -7.33
C ASN A 41 10.57 -5.39 -7.91
N VAL A 42 10.41 -5.22 -9.23
CA VAL A 42 9.16 -5.53 -9.95
C VAL A 42 9.21 -6.91 -10.61
N SER A 43 10.41 -7.41 -10.94
CA SER A 43 10.70 -8.78 -11.41
C SER A 43 12.22 -9.01 -11.48
N GLU A 44 12.67 -10.24 -11.74
CA GLU A 44 14.10 -10.55 -12.00
C GLU A 44 14.71 -9.75 -13.17
N LYS A 45 13.89 -9.21 -14.07
CA LYS A 45 14.33 -8.47 -15.26
C LYS A 45 14.27 -6.96 -15.10
N ILE A 46 13.51 -6.45 -14.12
CA ILE A 46 13.30 -5.02 -13.90
C ILE A 46 13.58 -4.73 -12.43
N HIS A 47 14.76 -4.19 -12.19
CA HIS A 47 15.23 -3.91 -10.84
C HIS A 47 14.58 -2.65 -10.26
N GLU A 48 14.31 -1.62 -11.08
CA GLU A 48 13.84 -0.31 -10.63
C GLU A 48 12.86 0.29 -11.64
N ILE A 49 11.84 0.99 -11.15
CA ILE A 49 10.89 1.78 -11.95
C ILE A 49 10.73 3.15 -11.29
N VAL A 50 10.82 4.21 -12.11
CA VAL A 50 10.54 5.59 -11.70
C VAL A 50 9.23 6.03 -12.36
N ILE A 51 8.32 6.61 -11.58
CA ILE A 51 6.97 6.98 -12.00
C ILE A 51 6.75 8.47 -11.70
N SER A 52 6.38 9.26 -12.72
CA SER A 52 6.01 10.67 -12.58
C SER A 52 4.71 10.80 -11.78
N ALA A 53 4.64 11.78 -10.88
CA ALA A 53 3.45 12.02 -10.06
C ALA A 53 2.21 12.39 -10.90
N GLU A 54 2.40 12.94 -12.10
CA GLU A 54 1.32 13.29 -13.02
C GLU A 54 0.61 12.08 -13.64
N ASP A 55 1.35 10.96 -13.72
CA ASP A 55 0.89 9.69 -14.30
C ASP A 55 0.31 8.75 -13.24
N ILE A 56 0.52 9.05 -11.95
CA ILE A 56 -0.05 8.26 -10.86
C ILE A 56 -1.55 8.52 -10.76
N VAL A 57 -2.33 7.46 -10.93
CA VAL A 57 -3.77 7.47 -10.68
C VAL A 57 -4.03 7.16 -9.21
N SER A 58 -3.39 6.13 -8.66
CA SER A 58 -3.51 5.75 -7.26
C SER A 58 -2.31 4.94 -6.76
N VAL A 59 -2.09 4.97 -5.45
CA VAL A 59 -1.06 4.16 -4.75
C VAL A 59 -1.75 3.33 -3.69
N LEU A 60 -1.64 2.01 -3.81
CA LEU A 60 -2.14 1.02 -2.88
C LEU A 60 -1.00 0.57 -1.98
N ILE A 61 -1.14 0.75 -0.67
CA ILE A 61 -0.13 0.37 0.32
C ILE A 61 -0.61 -0.89 1.03
N LYS A 62 0.22 -1.95 1.03
CA LYS A 62 -0.10 -3.17 1.77
C LYS A 62 -0.01 -2.84 3.27
N LYS A 63 -1.11 -2.98 4.01
CA LYS A 63 -1.07 -2.87 5.48
C LYS A 63 -0.08 -3.90 6.02
N GLN A 64 0.82 -3.47 6.89
CA GLN A 64 1.65 -4.39 7.66
C GLN A 64 0.70 -5.28 8.49
N GLU A 65 0.82 -6.60 8.37
CA GLU A 65 0.15 -7.54 9.27
C GLU A 65 0.71 -7.31 10.67
N GLY A 66 0.02 -6.50 11.47
CA GLY A 66 0.52 -6.08 12.78
C GLY A 66 -0.31 -5.02 13.51
N GLU A 67 -1.24 -4.31 12.86
CA GLU A 67 -2.27 -3.55 13.59
C GLU A 67 -3.36 -4.51 14.09
N ASN A 68 -3.09 -5.03 15.28
CA ASN A 68 -3.96 -5.63 16.28
C ASN A 68 -5.47 -5.50 15.96
N LYS A 69 -6.05 -6.53 15.33
CA LYS A 69 -7.51 -6.75 15.33
C LYS A 69 -7.96 -7.28 16.68
N ASN A 70 -7.77 -6.52 17.74
CA ASN A 70 -8.38 -6.76 19.04
C ASN A 70 -9.13 -5.50 19.44
N ASP A 71 -10.41 -5.40 19.04
CA ASP A 71 -11.45 -4.76 19.88
C ASP A 71 -12.89 -4.79 19.31
N ARG A 72 -13.32 -5.83 18.57
CA ARG A 72 -14.75 -5.90 18.21
C ARG A 72 -15.39 -7.26 17.96
N SER A 73 -14.76 -8.36 18.37
CA SER A 73 -15.32 -9.71 18.12
C SER A 73 -15.77 -10.48 19.37
N ASN A 74 -15.78 -9.87 20.56
CA ASN A 74 -16.16 -10.57 21.80
C ASN A 74 -17.34 -9.97 22.60
N MET A 75 -18.17 -9.10 22.02
CA MET A 75 -19.37 -8.55 22.69
C MET A 75 -20.72 -9.12 22.21
N LEU A 76 -20.75 -10.00 21.20
CA LEU A 76 -22.02 -10.53 20.65
C LEU A 76 -22.34 -11.97 21.03
N GLN A 77 -21.45 -12.69 21.73
CA GLN A 77 -21.69 -14.09 22.09
C GLN A 77 -22.10 -14.32 23.55
N ASN A 78 -22.04 -13.32 24.44
CA ASN A 78 -22.31 -13.52 25.87
C ASN A 78 -23.69 -13.02 26.34
N LYS A 79 -24.69 -13.02 25.44
CA LYS A 79 -26.08 -12.68 25.81
C LYS A 79 -27.11 -13.74 25.45
N SER A 80 -26.68 -14.94 25.05
CA SER A 80 -27.59 -16.01 24.69
C SER A 80 -27.14 -17.31 25.33
N LEU A 81 -27.35 -17.43 26.65
CA LEU A 81 -27.58 -18.67 27.41
C LEU A 81 -27.85 -18.29 28.87
N THR A 82 -29.05 -17.76 29.12
CA THR A 82 -29.71 -17.90 30.41
C THR A 82 -31.16 -18.24 30.10
N VAL A 83 -31.41 -19.52 29.83
CA VAL A 83 -32.75 -20.07 29.87
C VAL A 83 -32.64 -21.44 30.54
N SER A 84 -33.34 -21.53 31.69
CA SER A 84 -33.72 -22.70 32.49
C SER A 84 -32.65 -23.35 33.37
#